data_AF-A0AAN0JXB0-F1
#
_entry.id   AF-A0AAN0JXB0-F1
#
_cell.length_a   1.000
_cell.length_b   1.000
_cell.length_c   1.000
_cell.angle_alpha   90.00
_cell.angle_beta   90.00
_cell.angle_gamma   90.00
#
_symmetry.space_group_name_H-M   'P 1'
#
loop_
_entity.id
_entity.type
_entity.pdbx_description
1 polymer ?
#
loop_
_entity_poly.entity_id
_entity_poly.type
_entity_poly.pdbx_seq_one_letter_code
_entity_poly.pdbx_strand_id
1 'polypeptide(L)'
;MPTSDAVMKRGLGGLVCMESLSTEYLFMIGGNGSIPTKYQSQYQYIQLGNGRICTNEQNLLNLSTRQWIIPTISGQCCPPTAAFAIQKITNNKAVMFGGSVPSDDDRSDRSVNIVYTCQLESDTTIHWESVKGPVVPASVQWPVERRHHAITSIISDSPTLVMIGGEGNDGQLVNDSWLLNTSQYQWSKIVLPEFVTGRQDHCLSSIMMSPDCVWLVVVVGRGTREWKDVGRGYKEPFSEYITDPNITMLIELGKNSTIL
;
A
#
# COMPACT_ATOMS: atom_id res chain seq x y z
N MET A 1 6.00 29.81 -12.35
CA MET A 1 4.73 29.13 -12.67
C MET A 1 4.67 27.88 -11.81
N PRO A 2 3.61 27.64 -11.02
CA PRO A 2 3.55 26.41 -10.22
C PRO A 2 3.42 25.21 -11.15
N THR A 3 4.30 24.23 -10.95
CA THR A 3 4.57 23.08 -11.82
C THR A 3 3.51 21.97 -11.75
N SER A 4 2.25 22.28 -11.37
CA SER A 4 1.21 21.27 -11.16
C SER A 4 0.91 20.42 -12.39
N ASP A 5 1.09 20.97 -13.59
CA ASP A 5 0.84 20.26 -14.86
C ASP A 5 1.90 19.17 -15.16
N ALA A 6 2.99 19.13 -14.39
CA ALA A 6 4.02 18.11 -14.53
C ALA A 6 3.69 16.79 -13.81
N VAL A 7 2.65 16.78 -12.95
CA VAL A 7 2.28 15.62 -12.12
C VAL A 7 0.99 14.99 -12.62
N MET A 8 1.03 13.70 -12.90
CA MET A 8 -0.16 12.95 -13.32
C MET A 8 -1.19 12.86 -12.18
N LYS A 9 -2.44 13.25 -12.48
CA LYS A 9 -3.58 13.05 -11.57
C LYS A 9 -3.92 11.57 -11.48
N ARG A 10 -3.86 11.00 -10.28
CA ARG A 10 -4.03 9.57 -10.04
C ARG A 10 -4.55 9.27 -8.63
N GLY A 11 -5.16 8.09 -8.48
CA GLY A 11 -5.54 7.50 -7.21
C GLY A 11 -4.98 6.09 -7.07
N LEU A 12 -5.23 5.44 -5.94
CA LEU A 12 -4.70 4.09 -5.63
C LEU A 12 -3.16 4.01 -5.68
N GLY A 13 -2.47 5.14 -5.55
CA GLY A 13 -1.03 5.19 -5.38
C GLY A 13 -0.65 5.33 -3.91
N GLY A 14 0.65 5.46 -3.66
CA GLY A 14 1.21 5.70 -2.35
C GLY A 14 1.42 7.18 -2.06
N LEU A 15 1.20 7.57 -0.81
CA LEU A 15 1.46 8.91 -0.31
C LEU A 15 2.11 8.82 1.07
N VAL A 16 3.35 9.30 1.23
CA VAL A 16 4.10 9.20 2.49
C VAL A 16 4.87 10.49 2.77
N CYS A 17 4.85 10.95 4.02
CA CYS A 17 5.71 12.06 4.45
C CYS A 17 7.14 11.56 4.72
N MET A 18 8.15 12.17 4.11
CA MET A 18 9.56 11.87 4.28
C MET A 18 10.34 13.14 4.60
N GLU A 19 11.50 12.99 5.23
CA GLU A 19 12.37 14.09 5.63
C GLU A 19 13.79 13.84 5.13
N SER A 20 14.43 14.88 4.60
CA SER A 20 15.85 14.91 4.28
C SER A 20 16.42 16.28 4.64
N LEU A 21 17.57 16.30 5.32
CA LEU A 21 18.24 17.53 5.76
C LEU A 21 17.28 18.53 6.46
N SER A 22 16.44 18.03 7.36
CA SER A 22 15.43 18.82 8.09
C SER A 22 14.34 19.46 7.21
N THR A 23 14.21 19.03 5.96
CA THR A 23 13.15 19.43 5.05
C THR A 23 12.15 18.31 4.88
N GLU A 24 10.86 18.61 5.05
CA GLU A 24 9.78 17.65 4.85
C GLU A 24 9.24 17.67 3.41
N TYR A 25 9.02 16.47 2.90
CA TYR A 25 8.50 16.20 1.57
C TYR A 25 7.31 15.26 1.66
N LEU A 26 6.30 15.53 0.84
CA LEU A 26 5.25 14.57 0.57
C LEU A 26 5.65 13.77 -0.66
N PHE A 27 5.99 12.50 -0.46
CA PHE A 27 6.36 11.56 -1.51
C PHE A 27 5.12 10.87 -2.07
N MET A 28 4.97 10.92 -3.39
CA MET A 28 3.89 10.29 -4.13
C MET A 28 4.43 9.28 -5.12
N ILE A 29 3.85 8.09 -5.20
CA ILE A 29 4.25 7.06 -6.15
C ILE A 29 3.08 6.28 -6.71
N GLY A 30 3.17 5.96 -8.00
CA GLY A 30 2.33 4.96 -8.66
C GLY A 30 0.84 5.28 -8.66
N GLY A 31 0.02 4.25 -8.84
CA GLY A 31 -1.43 4.35 -8.95
C GLY A 31 -1.94 4.43 -10.39
N ASN A 32 -3.25 4.59 -10.49
CA ASN A 32 -4.00 4.63 -11.75
C ASN A 32 -4.68 6.00 -11.93
N GLY A 33 -4.63 6.55 -13.13
CA GLY A 33 -5.12 7.90 -13.38
C GLY A 33 -5.47 8.22 -14.82
N SER A 34 -5.64 9.51 -15.09
CA SER A 34 -5.89 10.03 -16.43
C SER A 34 -4.62 10.01 -17.29
N ILE A 35 -4.78 10.22 -18.60
CA ILE A 35 -3.64 10.46 -19.50
C ILE A 35 -2.81 11.64 -18.95
N PRO A 36 -1.49 11.45 -18.74
CA PRO A 36 -0.64 12.52 -18.23
C PRO A 36 -0.45 13.62 -19.28
N THR A 37 -0.39 14.88 -18.82
CA THR A 37 -0.11 16.02 -19.70
C THR A 37 1.35 16.03 -20.15
N LYS A 38 2.24 15.44 -19.36
CA LYS A 38 3.67 15.30 -19.67
C LYS A 38 4.17 13.93 -19.23
N TYR A 39 4.80 13.20 -20.15
CA TYR A 39 5.47 11.94 -19.87
C TYR A 39 6.91 12.21 -19.42
N GLN A 40 7.34 11.56 -18.35
CA GLN A 40 8.75 11.55 -17.93
C GLN A 40 9.40 10.25 -18.39
N SER A 41 10.53 10.34 -19.09
CA SER A 41 11.19 9.18 -19.70
C SER A 41 11.70 8.15 -18.70
N GLN A 42 11.91 8.52 -17.44
CA GLN A 42 12.35 7.61 -16.38
C GLN A 42 11.22 6.77 -15.76
N TYR A 43 9.96 7.04 -16.10
CA TYR A 43 8.79 6.31 -15.60
C TYR A 43 8.10 5.53 -16.70
N GLN A 44 7.33 4.53 -16.29
CA GLN A 44 6.51 3.70 -17.16
C GLN A 44 5.04 4.10 -17.03
N TYR A 45 4.33 4.10 -18.17
CA TYR A 45 2.94 4.47 -18.28
C TYR A 45 2.23 3.43 -19.16
N ILE A 46 1.39 2.60 -18.55
CA ILE A 46 0.69 1.50 -19.22
C ILE A 46 -0.79 1.86 -19.33
N GLN A 47 -1.31 1.86 -20.55
CA GLN A 47 -2.73 2.11 -20.78
C GLN A 47 -3.53 0.83 -20.58
N LEU A 48 -4.42 0.85 -19.60
CA LEU A 48 -5.31 -0.27 -19.28
C LEU A 48 -6.49 -0.32 -20.25
N GLY A 49 -7.12 -1.49 -20.39
CA GLY A 49 -8.31 -1.66 -21.23
C GLY A 49 -9.52 -0.76 -20.89
N ASN A 50 -9.55 -0.17 -19.69
CA ASN A 50 -10.55 0.82 -19.28
C ASN A 50 -10.17 2.28 -19.62
N GLY A 51 -9.06 2.51 -20.32
CA GLY A 51 -8.56 3.81 -20.75
C GLY A 51 -7.75 4.58 -19.69
N ARG A 52 -7.63 4.08 -18.45
CA ARG A 52 -6.77 4.66 -17.42
C ARG A 52 -5.31 4.31 -17.67
N ILE A 53 -4.40 5.12 -17.13
CA ILE A 53 -2.96 4.85 -17.14
C ILE A 53 -2.54 4.33 -15.77
N CYS A 54 -1.91 3.16 -15.72
CA CYS A 54 -1.16 2.67 -14.57
C CYS A 54 0.30 3.11 -14.70
N THR A 55 0.91 3.59 -13.61
CA THR A 55 2.26 4.13 -13.66
C THR A 55 3.07 3.80 -12.41
N ASN A 56 4.39 3.95 -12.50
CA ASN A 56 5.30 4.05 -11.36
C ASN A 56 5.87 5.47 -11.20
N GLU A 57 5.19 6.48 -11.76
CA GLU A 57 5.57 7.88 -11.62
C GLU A 57 5.73 8.28 -10.16
N GLN A 58 6.84 8.96 -9.88
CA GLN A 58 7.24 9.45 -8.56
C GLN A 58 7.34 10.97 -8.54
N ASN A 59 6.86 11.60 -7.48
CA ASN A 59 7.00 13.04 -7.27
C ASN A 59 7.20 13.35 -5.79
N LEU A 60 7.99 14.37 -5.50
CA LEU A 60 8.13 14.94 -4.16
C LEU A 60 7.49 16.33 -4.15
N LEU A 61 6.64 16.62 -3.19
CA LEU A 61 6.21 17.98 -2.88
C LEU A 61 6.98 18.48 -1.67
N ASN A 62 7.83 19.47 -1.86
CA ASN A 62 8.44 20.17 -0.72
C ASN A 62 7.33 20.91 0.04
N LEU A 63 7.12 20.56 1.31
CA LEU A 63 6.00 21.08 2.10
C LEU A 63 6.20 22.55 2.51
N SER A 64 7.45 23.00 2.60
CA SER A 64 7.77 24.38 2.94
C SER A 64 7.56 25.32 1.75
N THR A 65 8.09 24.95 0.58
CA THR A 65 8.03 25.79 -0.63
C THR A 65 6.77 25.56 -1.47
N ARG A 66 6.04 24.46 -1.21
CA ARG A 66 4.89 24.00 -2.00
C ARG A 66 5.23 23.75 -3.47
N GLN A 67 6.47 23.35 -3.74
CA GLN A 67 6.95 23.07 -5.09
C GLN A 67 7.12 21.58 -5.33
N TRP A 68 6.71 21.14 -6.52
CA TRP A 68 6.93 19.78 -7.00
C TRP A 68 8.35 19.61 -7.52
N ILE A 69 8.93 18.46 -7.17
CA ILE A 69 10.25 18.00 -7.58
C ILE A 69 10.06 16.63 -8.24
N ILE A 70 10.70 16.46 -9.39
CA ILE A 70 10.80 15.17 -10.06
C ILE A 70 12.09 14.53 -9.52
N PRO A 71 12.00 13.51 -8.65
CA PRO A 71 13.19 12.91 -8.05
C PRO A 71 13.98 12.11 -9.08
N THR A 72 15.29 12.00 -8.85
CA THR A 72 16.12 10.98 -9.48
C THR A 72 15.89 9.65 -8.77
N ILE A 73 15.76 8.58 -9.55
CA ILE A 73 15.51 7.23 -9.04
C ILE A 73 16.79 6.40 -9.13
N SER A 74 17.15 5.72 -8.04
CA SER A 74 18.23 4.73 -8.00
C SER A 74 17.73 3.37 -7.52
N GLY A 75 18.46 2.32 -7.86
CA GLY A 75 18.12 0.95 -7.48
C GLY A 75 16.97 0.34 -8.28
N GLN A 76 16.21 -0.55 -7.65
CA GLN A 76 15.14 -1.34 -8.28
C GLN A 76 13.75 -0.90 -7.79
N CYS A 77 13.18 0.09 -8.45
CA CYS A 77 11.81 0.55 -8.21
C CYS A 77 10.78 -0.51 -8.64
N CYS A 78 9.59 -0.47 -8.05
CA CYS A 78 8.46 -1.25 -8.51
C CYS A 78 8.08 -0.91 -9.97
N PRO A 79 7.52 -1.88 -10.72
CA PRO A 79 6.86 -1.59 -12.00
C PRO A 79 5.61 -0.71 -11.77
N PRO A 80 4.89 -0.28 -12.83
CA PRO A 80 3.58 0.33 -12.69
C PRO A 80 2.68 -0.49 -11.78
N THR A 81 2.33 0.08 -10.63
CA THR A 81 1.60 -0.62 -9.56
C THR A 81 0.56 0.33 -8.99
N ALA A 82 -0.62 -0.20 -8.66
CA ALA A 82 -1.69 0.50 -7.96
C ALA A 82 -2.25 -0.34 -6.80
N ALA A 83 -3.06 0.24 -5.92
CA ALA A 83 -3.74 -0.42 -4.81
C ALA A 83 -2.82 -1.20 -3.85
N PHE A 84 -1.55 -0.81 -3.79
CA PHE A 84 -0.58 -1.27 -2.79
C PHE A 84 -0.71 -0.44 -1.51
N ALA A 85 -0.07 -0.90 -0.44
CA ALA A 85 0.07 -0.12 0.77
C ALA A 85 1.54 0.30 0.95
N ILE A 86 1.77 1.55 1.37
CA ILE A 86 3.10 2.08 1.67
C ILE A 86 3.08 2.83 3.00
N GLN A 87 4.09 2.62 3.84
CA GLN A 87 4.14 3.16 5.19
C GLN A 87 5.54 3.63 5.55
N LYS A 88 5.61 4.83 6.14
CA LYS A 88 6.83 5.38 6.73
C LYS A 88 7.30 4.50 7.88
N ILE A 89 8.58 4.14 7.89
CA ILE A 89 9.21 3.39 8.98
C ILE A 89 10.26 4.22 9.71
N THR A 90 10.94 5.14 9.01
CA THR A 90 11.83 6.15 9.62
C THR A 90 11.61 7.49 8.93
N ASN A 91 12.29 8.54 9.39
CA ASN A 91 12.15 9.88 8.80
C ASN A 91 12.34 9.92 7.29
N ASN A 92 13.26 9.13 6.75
CA ASN A 92 13.58 9.10 5.33
C ASN A 92 13.28 7.76 4.63
N LYS A 93 12.72 6.76 5.32
CA LYS A 93 12.49 5.42 4.75
C LYS A 93 11.04 4.97 4.87
N ALA A 94 10.54 4.32 3.83
CA ALA A 94 9.23 3.68 3.82
C ALA A 94 9.31 2.25 3.24
N VAL A 95 8.29 1.46 3.53
CA VAL A 95 8.11 0.11 3.03
C VAL A 95 6.79 0.05 2.27
N MET A 96 6.82 -0.54 1.09
CA MET A 96 5.68 -0.81 0.23
C MET A 96 5.46 -2.32 0.14
N PHE A 97 4.21 -2.76 0.19
CA PHE A 97 3.84 -4.15 0.02
C PHE A 97 2.64 -4.31 -0.93
N GLY A 98 2.71 -5.36 -1.75
CA GLY A 98 1.62 -5.82 -2.58
C GLY A 98 1.17 -4.83 -3.65
N GLY A 99 -0.13 -4.82 -3.92
CA GLY A 99 -0.77 -4.06 -4.99
C GLY A 99 -0.99 -4.86 -6.26
N SER A 100 -1.47 -4.15 -7.27
CA SER A 100 -1.82 -4.66 -8.60
C SER A 100 -0.88 -4.12 -9.64
N VAL A 101 -0.34 -5.01 -10.47
CA VAL A 101 0.45 -4.67 -11.66
C VAL A 101 -0.31 -5.11 -12.92
N PRO A 102 -0.24 -4.35 -14.03
CA PRO A 102 -0.84 -4.78 -15.29
C PRO A 102 -0.26 -6.11 -15.77
N SER A 103 -1.10 -7.01 -16.30
CA SER A 103 -0.65 -8.22 -16.98
C SER A 103 -0.11 -7.92 -18.38
N ASP A 104 0.75 -8.81 -18.89
CA ASP A 104 1.40 -8.65 -20.21
C ASP A 104 0.39 -8.62 -21.39
N ASP A 105 -0.85 -9.08 -21.17
CA ASP A 105 -1.93 -9.03 -22.15
C ASP A 105 -2.80 -7.76 -22.05
N ASP A 106 -2.47 -6.83 -21.15
CA ASP A 106 -3.15 -5.56 -20.84
C ASP A 106 -4.66 -5.71 -20.51
N ARG A 107 -5.12 -6.94 -20.24
CA ARG A 107 -6.55 -7.26 -20.01
C ARG A 107 -6.91 -7.42 -18.55
N SER A 108 -5.94 -7.68 -17.68
CA SER A 108 -6.18 -7.91 -16.26
C SER A 108 -5.08 -7.30 -15.38
N ASP A 109 -5.42 -7.05 -14.12
CA ASP A 109 -4.43 -6.70 -13.13
C ASP A 109 -4.10 -7.97 -12.33
N ARG A 110 -2.81 -8.22 -12.08
CA ARG A 110 -2.38 -9.27 -11.14
C ARG A 110 -1.93 -8.63 -9.83
N SER A 111 -2.44 -9.14 -8.71
CA SER A 111 -1.92 -8.83 -7.39
C SER A 111 -0.51 -9.40 -7.22
N VAL A 112 0.32 -8.70 -6.46
CA VAL A 112 1.68 -9.12 -6.09
C VAL A 112 1.83 -9.16 -4.57
N ASN A 113 2.90 -9.79 -4.08
CA ASN A 113 3.29 -9.86 -2.66
C ASN A 113 4.76 -9.46 -2.46
N ILE A 114 5.28 -8.58 -3.32
CA ILE A 114 6.67 -8.14 -3.23
C ILE A 114 6.75 -7.01 -2.20
N VAL A 115 7.78 -7.08 -1.34
CA VAL A 115 8.15 -5.98 -0.46
C VAL A 115 9.16 -5.10 -1.19
N TYR A 116 8.89 -3.80 -1.24
CA TYR A 116 9.86 -2.80 -1.69
C TYR A 116 10.19 -1.88 -0.53
N THR A 117 11.42 -1.40 -0.49
CA THR A 117 11.82 -0.33 0.43
C THR A 117 12.24 0.87 -0.40
N CYS A 118 11.85 2.05 0.06
CA CYS A 118 12.32 3.29 -0.52
C CYS A 118 12.92 4.19 0.54
N GLN A 119 14.02 4.84 0.17
CA GLN A 119 14.76 5.74 1.04
C GLN A 119 15.05 7.04 0.31
N LEU A 120 14.71 8.16 0.94
CA LEU A 120 15.09 9.49 0.52
C LEU A 120 16.55 9.73 0.94
N GLU A 121 17.48 9.59 -0.02
CA GLU A 121 18.93 9.72 0.21
C GLU A 121 19.39 11.18 0.22
N SER A 122 18.70 12.03 -0.54
CA SER A 122 18.93 13.47 -0.65
C SER A 122 17.59 14.21 -0.79
N ASP A 123 17.60 15.52 -0.92
CA ASP A 123 16.39 16.31 -1.23
C ASP A 123 15.75 16.00 -2.59
N THR A 124 16.44 15.23 -3.45
CA THR A 124 16.05 14.97 -4.83
C THR A 124 16.24 13.52 -5.29
N THR A 125 16.75 12.61 -4.45
CA THR A 125 17.06 11.22 -4.82
C THR A 125 16.30 10.22 -3.95
N ILE A 126 15.60 9.29 -4.62
CA ILE A 126 14.91 8.17 -3.96
C ILE A 126 15.55 6.87 -4.41
N HIS A 127 16.10 6.14 -3.44
CA HIS A 127 16.66 4.82 -3.64
C HIS A 127 15.63 3.74 -3.37
N TRP A 128 15.53 2.77 -4.26
CA TRP A 128 14.61 1.64 -4.15
C TRP A 128 15.36 0.30 -4.07
N GLU A 129 14.90 -0.56 -3.18
CA GLU A 129 15.34 -1.95 -3.11
C GLU A 129 14.14 -2.89 -3.13
N SER A 130 14.25 -3.95 -3.93
CA SER A 130 13.30 -5.07 -3.86
C SER A 130 13.77 -6.04 -2.76
N VAL A 131 12.92 -6.26 -1.77
CA VAL A 131 13.16 -7.28 -0.76
C VAL A 131 12.55 -8.57 -1.29
N LYS A 132 13.42 -9.44 -1.77
CA LYS A 132 13.00 -10.77 -2.23
C LYS A 132 12.53 -11.57 -1.01
N GLY A 133 11.43 -12.28 -1.18
CA GLY A 133 10.99 -13.26 -0.19
C GLY A 133 12.09 -14.30 0.08
N PRO A 134 12.00 -15.02 1.21
CA PRO A 134 12.93 -16.09 1.54
C PRO A 134 12.98 -17.10 0.39
N VAL A 135 14.17 -17.29 -0.18
CA VAL A 135 14.37 -18.18 -1.34
C VAL A 135 14.11 -19.66 -0.96
N VAL A 136 14.16 -19.99 0.35
CA VAL A 136 13.81 -21.24 1.08
C VAL A 136 14.59 -21.20 2.43
N PRO A 137 14.13 -21.82 3.54
CA PRO A 137 13.16 -22.90 3.62
C PRO A 137 11.71 -22.44 3.74
N ALA A 138 10.82 -23.36 3.32
CA ALA A 138 9.36 -23.30 3.41
C ALA A 138 8.79 -23.03 4.83
N SER A 139 9.66 -22.82 5.84
CA SER A 139 9.30 -22.47 7.20
C SER A 139 9.02 -20.98 7.39
N VAL A 140 9.53 -20.10 6.52
CA VAL A 140 9.28 -18.66 6.64
C VAL A 140 7.95 -18.33 5.98
N GLN A 141 6.97 -17.98 6.79
CA GLN A 141 5.65 -17.56 6.32
C GLN A 141 5.78 -16.25 5.53
N TRP A 142 5.11 -16.16 4.38
CA TRP A 142 5.06 -14.96 3.55
C TRP A 142 3.59 -14.68 3.17
N PRO A 143 3.11 -13.43 3.24
CA PRO A 143 1.73 -13.15 2.88
C PRO A 143 1.47 -13.40 1.39
N VAL A 144 0.29 -13.92 1.08
CA VAL A 144 -0.16 -14.10 -0.31
C VAL A 144 -0.30 -12.76 -1.03
N GLU A 145 -0.30 -12.82 -2.37
CA GLU A 145 -0.53 -11.69 -3.26
C GLU A 145 -1.84 -10.99 -2.93
N ARG A 146 -1.80 -9.66 -2.79
CA ARG A 146 -2.97 -8.88 -2.41
C ARG A 146 -2.89 -7.42 -2.80
N ARG A 147 -4.06 -6.80 -2.90
CA ARG A 147 -4.28 -5.37 -3.11
C ARG A 147 -5.35 -4.84 -2.15
N HIS A 148 -5.54 -3.53 -2.10
CA HIS A 148 -6.61 -2.88 -1.29
C HIS A 148 -6.57 -3.25 0.21
N HIS A 149 -5.40 -3.69 0.69
CA HIS A 149 -5.13 -3.98 2.09
C HIS A 149 -4.64 -2.71 2.79
N ALA A 150 -4.71 -2.68 4.12
CA ALA A 150 -4.19 -1.58 4.90
C ALA A 150 -2.96 -2.02 5.69
N ILE A 151 -2.00 -1.11 5.82
CA ILE A 151 -0.85 -1.28 6.71
C ILE A 151 -0.73 -0.06 7.62
N THR A 152 -0.19 -0.26 8.81
CA THR A 152 0.22 0.82 9.71
C THR A 152 1.51 0.45 10.41
N SER A 153 2.28 1.44 10.84
CA SER A 153 3.50 1.23 11.63
C SER A 153 3.20 1.37 13.11
N ILE A 154 3.63 0.40 13.90
CA ILE A 154 3.83 0.56 15.34
C ILE A 154 5.19 1.23 15.52
N ILE A 155 5.16 2.53 15.79
CA ILE A 155 6.37 3.34 15.92
C ILE A 155 7.07 2.95 17.22
N SER A 156 8.29 2.41 17.09
CA SER A 156 9.21 2.15 18.19
C SER A 156 10.65 2.27 17.65
N ASP A 157 11.65 1.98 18.46
CA ASP A 157 13.05 1.95 18.01
C ASP A 157 13.30 0.96 16.85
N SER A 158 12.47 -0.10 16.77
CA SER A 158 12.42 -1.04 15.64
C SER A 158 10.98 -1.13 15.13
N PRO A 159 10.61 -0.31 14.13
CA PRO A 159 9.23 -0.21 13.68
C PRO A 159 8.73 -1.57 13.18
N THR A 160 7.53 -1.94 13.58
CA THR A 160 6.85 -3.15 13.10
C THR A 160 5.62 -2.72 12.31
N LEU A 161 5.43 -3.23 11.10
CA LEU A 161 4.22 -2.96 10.35
C LEU A 161 3.16 -3.99 10.69
N VAL A 162 1.93 -3.54 10.87
CA VAL A 162 0.73 -4.38 10.94
C VAL A 162 0.03 -4.30 9.60
N MET A 163 -0.28 -5.44 9.00
CA MET A 163 -1.05 -5.54 7.77
C MET A 163 -2.35 -6.30 8.03
N ILE A 164 -3.46 -5.79 7.50
CA ILE A 164 -4.78 -6.40 7.62
C ILE A 164 -5.46 -6.48 6.25
N GLY A 165 -6.05 -7.64 5.97
CA GLY A 165 -7.06 -7.78 4.93
C GLY A 165 -6.54 -7.65 3.50
N GLY A 166 -7.41 -7.10 2.65
CA GLY A 166 -7.20 -6.91 1.21
C GLY A 166 -7.95 -7.90 0.35
N GLU A 167 -7.65 -7.87 -0.94
CA GLU A 167 -8.23 -8.74 -1.97
C GLU A 167 -7.11 -9.50 -2.72
N GLY A 168 -7.29 -10.80 -2.91
CA GLY A 168 -6.37 -11.70 -3.61
C GLY A 168 -6.53 -11.66 -5.13
N ASN A 169 -5.79 -12.52 -5.83
CA ASN A 169 -5.87 -12.65 -7.30
C ASN A 169 -7.19 -13.22 -7.81
N ASP A 170 -7.91 -13.98 -6.98
CA ASP A 170 -9.23 -14.53 -7.26
C ASP A 170 -10.37 -13.53 -7.02
N GLY A 171 -10.04 -12.29 -6.63
CA GLY A 171 -11.01 -11.26 -6.27
C GLY A 171 -11.71 -11.51 -4.93
N GLN A 172 -11.26 -12.49 -4.14
CA GLN A 172 -11.78 -12.77 -2.81
C GLN A 172 -11.01 -11.99 -1.75
N LEU A 173 -11.66 -11.77 -0.61
CA LEU A 173 -11.02 -11.14 0.53
C LEU A 173 -9.94 -12.05 1.13
N VAL A 174 -8.83 -11.44 1.54
CA VAL A 174 -7.75 -12.13 2.24
C VAL A 174 -7.90 -11.90 3.74
N ASN A 175 -8.56 -12.85 4.41
CA ASN A 175 -8.96 -12.73 5.82
C ASN A 175 -7.82 -13.11 6.77
N ASP A 176 -6.68 -12.42 6.68
CA ASP A 176 -5.54 -12.64 7.58
C ASP A 176 -4.93 -11.31 8.06
N SER A 177 -3.97 -11.45 8.98
CA SER A 177 -3.26 -10.31 9.55
C SER A 177 -1.82 -10.69 9.85
N TRP A 178 -0.92 -9.72 9.71
CA TRP A 178 0.50 -9.96 9.73
C TRP A 178 1.26 -8.84 10.43
N LEU A 179 2.37 -9.21 11.08
CA LEU A 179 3.41 -8.32 11.55
C LEU A 179 4.63 -8.44 10.64
N LEU A 180 5.18 -7.33 10.17
CA LEU A 180 6.47 -7.27 9.49
C LEU A 180 7.50 -6.64 10.41
N ASN A 181 8.53 -7.42 10.77
CA ASN A 181 9.74 -6.87 11.36
C ASN A 181 10.54 -6.16 10.25
N THR A 182 10.66 -4.83 10.30
CA THR A 182 11.29 -4.07 9.21
C THR A 182 12.82 -4.10 9.24
N SER A 183 13.43 -4.60 10.31
CA SER A 183 14.89 -4.77 10.39
C SER A 183 15.34 -6.03 9.65
N GLN A 184 14.54 -7.10 9.70
CA GLN A 184 14.85 -8.39 9.08
C GLN A 184 13.97 -8.73 7.88
N TYR A 185 12.92 -7.93 7.63
CA TYR A 185 11.85 -8.19 6.67
C TYR A 185 11.22 -9.58 6.83
N GLN A 186 11.03 -10.00 8.08
CA GLN A 186 10.39 -11.26 8.43
C GLN A 186 8.93 -11.02 8.81
N TRP A 187 8.05 -11.83 8.23
CA TRP A 187 6.62 -11.80 8.52
C TRP A 187 6.27 -12.79 9.62
N SER A 188 5.33 -12.41 10.47
CA SER A 188 4.72 -13.28 11.48
C SER A 188 3.20 -13.09 11.44
N LYS A 189 2.46 -14.19 11.35
CA LYS A 189 1.00 -14.13 11.33
C LYS A 189 0.47 -13.76 12.72
N ILE A 190 -0.57 -12.93 12.76
CA ILE A 190 -1.35 -12.67 13.96
C ILE A 190 -2.81 -13.03 13.70
N VAL A 191 -3.50 -13.43 14.76
CA VAL A 191 -4.93 -13.77 14.69
C VAL A 191 -5.72 -12.57 15.15
N LEU A 192 -6.56 -12.06 14.26
CA LEU A 192 -7.55 -11.02 14.52
C LEU A 192 -8.93 -11.56 14.12
N PRO A 193 -10.03 -11.07 14.72
CA PRO A 193 -11.36 -11.53 14.36
C PRO A 193 -11.66 -11.34 12.87
N GLU A 194 -12.39 -12.27 12.26
CA GLU A 194 -12.68 -12.24 10.83
C GLU A 194 -13.42 -10.96 10.40
N PHE A 195 -14.31 -10.43 11.24
CA PHE A 195 -14.98 -9.16 10.94
C PHE A 195 -14.01 -7.97 10.86
N VAL A 196 -12.80 -8.08 11.44
CA VAL A 196 -11.72 -7.10 11.30
C VAL A 196 -10.96 -7.31 9.99
N THR A 197 -10.56 -8.55 9.71
CA THR A 197 -9.66 -8.88 8.60
C THR A 197 -10.35 -9.03 7.25
N GLY A 198 -11.62 -9.42 7.26
CA GLY A 198 -12.44 -9.66 6.08
C GLY A 198 -12.93 -8.39 5.43
N ARG A 199 -11.99 -7.56 4.98
CA ARG A 199 -12.27 -6.28 4.33
C ARG A 199 -11.15 -5.82 3.42
N GLN A 200 -11.54 -5.04 2.43
CA GLN A 200 -10.65 -4.27 1.55
C GLN A 200 -11.02 -2.79 1.56
N ASP A 201 -10.20 -1.94 0.94
CA ASP A 201 -10.44 -0.48 0.82
C ASP A 201 -10.69 0.21 2.18
N HIS A 202 -10.03 -0.27 3.23
CA HIS A 202 -10.17 0.23 4.59
C HIS A 202 -8.95 1.06 5.00
N CYS A 203 -9.09 1.81 6.08
CA CYS A 203 -8.00 2.56 6.70
C CYS A 203 -7.57 1.87 8.00
N LEU A 204 -6.26 1.88 8.25
CA LEU A 204 -5.66 1.32 9.46
C LEU A 204 -4.70 2.35 10.06
N SER A 205 -4.84 2.59 11.36
CA SER A 205 -3.90 3.40 12.14
C SER A 205 -3.55 2.68 13.44
N SER A 206 -2.37 2.93 13.98
CA SER A 206 -1.97 2.45 15.30
C SER A 206 -1.85 3.62 16.28
N ILE A 207 -2.17 3.36 17.55
CA ILE A 207 -2.03 4.30 18.66
C ILE A 207 -1.30 3.54 19.77
N MET A 208 -0.12 4.03 20.16
CA MET A 208 0.59 3.50 21.31
C MET A 208 -0.05 4.05 22.59
N MET A 209 -0.61 3.16 23.41
CA MET A 209 -1.20 3.54 24.70
C MET A 209 -0.21 3.39 25.85
N SER A 210 0.65 2.40 25.77
CA SER A 210 1.81 2.20 26.64
C SER A 210 2.88 1.39 25.89
N PRO A 211 4.08 1.20 26.45
CA PRO A 211 5.10 0.34 25.82
C PRO A 211 4.62 -1.08 25.48
N ASP A 212 3.58 -1.57 26.18
CA ASP A 212 3.10 -2.95 26.10
C ASP A 212 1.68 -3.07 25.51
N CYS A 213 1.08 -1.95 25.12
CA CYS A 213 -0.29 -1.89 24.63
C CYS A 213 -0.39 -0.95 23.43
N VAL A 214 -0.77 -1.50 22.29
CA VAL A 214 -1.01 -0.76 21.06
C VAL A 214 -2.46 -0.99 20.64
N TRP A 215 -3.17 0.08 20.30
CA TRP A 215 -4.50 0.00 19.74
C TRP A 215 -4.45 0.20 18.23
N LEU A 216 -5.11 -0.69 17.49
CA LEU A 216 -5.38 -0.54 16.07
C LEU A 216 -6.75 0.09 15.90
N VAL A 217 -6.80 1.18 15.15
CA VAL A 217 -8.03 1.80 14.69
C VAL A 217 -8.26 1.38 13.26
N VAL A 218 -9.32 0.60 13.04
CA VAL A 218 -9.75 0.13 11.71
C VAL A 218 -11.01 0.89 11.35
N VAL A 219 -10.99 1.57 10.21
CA VAL A 219 -12.11 2.42 9.77
C VAL A 219 -12.51 2.02 8.36
N VAL A 220 -13.83 1.97 8.13
CA VAL A 220 -14.51 1.67 6.87
C VAL A 220 -14.05 0.34 6.25
N GLY A 221 -14.41 0.16 4.99
CA GLY A 221 -13.99 -0.95 4.17
C GLY A 221 -15.15 -1.49 3.36
N ARG A 222 -14.83 -2.46 2.50
CA ARG A 222 -15.80 -3.22 1.74
C ARG A 222 -15.65 -4.70 2.04
N GLY A 223 -16.79 -5.38 2.12
CA GLY A 223 -16.88 -6.82 2.30
C GLY A 223 -16.60 -7.58 1.01
N THR A 224 -17.05 -8.83 0.98
CA THR A 224 -16.85 -9.75 -0.13
C THR A 224 -17.37 -9.17 -1.44
N ARG A 225 -16.65 -9.44 -2.53
CA ARG A 225 -17.08 -9.12 -3.87
C ARG A 225 -18.08 -10.15 -4.37
N GLU A 226 -19.30 -9.68 -4.61
CA GLU A 226 -20.41 -10.45 -5.15
C GLU A 226 -20.72 -10.04 -6.58
N TRP A 227 -21.44 -10.90 -7.31
CA TRP A 227 -21.86 -10.64 -8.68
C TRP A 227 -23.38 -10.47 -8.72
N LYS A 228 -23.83 -9.24 -8.95
CA LYS A 228 -25.26 -8.91 -9.00
C LYS A 228 -25.74 -8.87 -10.44
N ASP A 229 -26.86 -9.54 -10.71
CA ASP A 229 -27.55 -9.43 -12.00
C ASP A 229 -28.15 -8.04 -12.14
N VAL A 230 -27.74 -7.31 -13.18
CA VAL A 230 -28.22 -5.96 -13.50
C VAL A 230 -29.21 -5.97 -14.67
N GLY A 231 -29.67 -7.15 -15.09
CA GLY A 231 -30.62 -7.38 -16.17
C GLY A 231 -29.96 -7.79 -17.48
N ARG A 232 -30.77 -8.37 -18.37
CA ARG A 232 -30.37 -8.82 -19.73
C ARG A 232 -29.19 -9.82 -19.74
N GLY A 233 -28.99 -10.56 -18.65
CA GLY A 233 -27.90 -11.55 -18.53
C GLY A 233 -26.54 -10.93 -18.18
N TYR A 234 -26.48 -9.63 -17.88
CA TYR A 234 -25.26 -8.97 -17.42
C TYR A 234 -25.18 -9.03 -15.90
N LYS A 235 -24.00 -9.42 -15.39
CA LYS A 235 -23.68 -9.33 -13.97
C LYS A 235 -22.58 -8.30 -13.78
N GLU A 236 -22.76 -7.45 -12.76
CA GLU A 236 -21.75 -6.50 -12.35
C GLU A 236 -21.18 -6.87 -10.98
N PRO A 237 -19.86 -6.68 -10.77
CA PRO A 237 -19.26 -6.88 -9.48
C PRO A 237 -19.67 -5.78 -8.51
N PHE A 238 -20.04 -6.15 -7.30
CA PHE A 238 -20.41 -5.25 -6.22
C PHE A 238 -19.85 -5.75 -4.89
N SER A 239 -19.45 -4.84 -4.02
CA SER A 239 -19.05 -5.16 -2.65
C SER A 239 -19.79 -4.25 -1.70
N GLU A 240 -20.41 -4.83 -0.67
CA GLU A 240 -21.12 -4.06 0.35
C GLU A 240 -20.12 -3.22 1.17
N TYR A 241 -20.52 -1.99 1.47
CA TYR A 241 -19.79 -1.17 2.42
C TYR A 241 -19.98 -1.72 3.83
N ILE A 242 -18.90 -1.75 4.59
CA ILE A 242 -18.98 -2.09 6.00
C ILE A 242 -19.64 -0.92 6.74
N THR A 243 -20.74 -1.21 7.43
CA THR A 243 -21.58 -0.25 8.15
C THR A 243 -21.60 -0.57 9.65
N ASP A 244 -22.38 0.21 10.41
CA ASP A 244 -22.54 -0.01 11.84
C ASP A 244 -22.98 -1.45 12.17
N PRO A 245 -22.43 -2.05 13.25
CA PRO A 245 -21.52 -1.45 14.24
C PRO A 245 -20.03 -1.55 13.87
N ASN A 246 -19.68 -2.09 12.71
CA ASN A 246 -18.30 -2.47 12.35
C ASN A 246 -17.56 -1.44 11.46
N ILE A 247 -18.14 -0.25 11.31
CA ILE A 247 -17.57 0.84 10.50
C ILE A 247 -16.31 1.42 11.13
N THR A 248 -16.21 1.46 12.45
CA THR A 248 -15.03 1.90 13.19
C THR A 248 -14.81 0.93 14.33
N MET A 249 -13.62 0.34 14.37
CA MET A 249 -13.26 -0.66 15.38
C MET A 249 -11.94 -0.28 16.03
N LEU A 250 -11.84 -0.63 17.29
CA LEU A 250 -10.65 -0.47 18.10
C LEU A 250 -10.22 -1.86 18.58
N ILE A 251 -9.01 -2.27 18.21
CA ILE A 251 -8.48 -3.60 18.52
C ILE A 251 -7.20 -3.43 19.32
N GLU A 252 -7.13 -4.04 20.50
CA GLU A 252 -5.93 -4.04 21.32
C GLU A 252 -4.95 -5.14 20.90
N LEU A 253 -3.69 -4.76 20.70
CA LEU A 253 -2.54 -5.64 20.58
C LEU A 253 -1.72 -5.55 21.88
N GLY A 254 -1.77 -6.61 22.69
CA GLY A 254 -0.95 -6.77 23.89
C GLY A 254 0.30 -7.64 23.67
N LYS A 255 1.26 -7.63 24.59
CA LYS A 255 2.49 -8.47 24.57
C LYS A 255 2.26 -9.97 24.36
N ASN A 256 1.09 -10.48 24.72
CA ASN A 256 0.72 -11.90 24.61
C ASN A 256 -0.22 -12.20 23.43
N SER A 257 -0.18 -11.39 22.36
CA SER A 257 -1.10 -11.55 21.23
C SER A 257 -0.74 -12.74 20.31
N THR A 258 -0.72 -13.95 20.88
CA THR A 258 -1.39 -15.10 20.28
C THR A 258 -2.85 -15.03 20.74
N ILE A 259 -3.63 -14.08 20.21
CA ILE A 259 -5.05 -13.99 20.61
C ILE A 259 -5.83 -14.98 19.76
N LEU A 260 -5.85 -16.22 20.27
CA LEU A 260 -6.71 -17.37 19.95
C LEU A 260 -6.95 -17.68 18.47
#